data_AF-A0A9N9PMY5-F1
#
_entry.id   AF-A0A9N9PMY5-F1
#
_cell.length_a   1.000
_cell.length_b   1.000
_cell.length_c   1.000
_cell.angle_alpha   90.00
_cell.angle_beta   90.00
_cell.angle_gamma   90.00
#
_symmetry.space_group_name_H-M   'P 1'
#
loop_
_entity.id
_entity.type
_entity.pdbx_description
1 polymer ?
#
loop_
_entity_poly.entity_id
_entity_poly.type
_entity_poly.pdbx_seq_one_letter_code
_entity_poly.pdbx_strand_id
1 'polypeptide(L)'
;PEDIYQEFLSEEYAEFMHLITRFHVQDPLANAFIRFFNKYSNRDDHLLPSTLQSGWAFIEDLNLPNFGWRKETIFKYEGLEYMLEFRTVLDGIHQLLINKSITEEFIFKYKSSFDN
;
A
#
# COMPACT_ATOMS: atom_id res chain seq x y z
N PRO A 1 -12.30 -6.81 -2.89
CA PRO A 1 -13.11 -6.62 -1.67
C PRO A 1 -13.66 -5.21 -1.67
N GLU A 2 -14.98 -5.04 -1.72
CA GLU A 2 -15.64 -3.72 -1.62
C GLU A 2 -15.19 -2.89 -0.41
N ASP A 3 -14.65 -3.50 0.66
CA ASP A 3 -14.26 -2.81 1.89
C ASP A 3 -12.95 -2.01 1.80
N ILE A 4 -12.07 -2.24 0.82
CA ILE A 4 -10.78 -1.50 0.77
C ILE A 4 -11.02 -0.03 0.40
N TYR A 5 -12.09 0.26 -0.34
CA TYR A 5 -12.43 1.63 -0.79
C TYR A 5 -12.93 2.54 0.32
N GLN A 6 -13.32 1.98 1.48
CA GLN A 6 -13.85 2.75 2.60
C GLN A 6 -12.75 3.53 3.36
N GLU A 7 -11.49 3.14 3.19
CA GLU A 7 -10.35 3.77 3.83
C GLU A 7 -9.63 4.77 2.90
N PHE A 8 -9.76 4.66 1.58
CA PHE A 8 -9.15 5.60 0.65
C PHE A 8 -9.93 6.92 0.53
N LEU A 9 -9.23 8.03 0.22
CA LEU A 9 -9.86 9.34 0.00
C LEU A 9 -10.92 9.31 -1.11
N SER A 10 -10.75 8.43 -2.12
CA SER A 10 -11.72 8.21 -3.20
C SER A 10 -11.49 6.88 -3.93
N GLU A 11 -12.46 6.45 -4.74
CA GLU A 11 -12.33 5.30 -5.63
C GLU A 11 -11.27 5.53 -6.71
N GLU A 12 -11.23 6.73 -7.30
CA GLU A 12 -10.23 7.11 -8.32
C GLU A 12 -8.81 7.03 -7.78
N TYR A 13 -8.63 7.40 -6.50
CA TYR A 13 -7.35 7.28 -5.81
C TYR A 13 -6.92 5.81 -5.69
N ALA A 14 -7.81 4.95 -5.23
CA ALA A 14 -7.53 3.53 -5.04
C ALA A 14 -7.19 2.85 -6.39
N GLU A 15 -7.94 3.16 -7.44
CA GLU A 15 -7.66 2.67 -8.79
C GLU A 15 -6.32 3.18 -9.32
N PHE A 16 -6.00 4.46 -9.11
CA PHE A 16 -4.71 5.02 -9.51
C PHE A 16 -3.55 4.29 -8.83
N MET A 17 -3.60 4.11 -7.51
CA MET A 17 -2.54 3.41 -6.77
C MET A 17 -2.44 1.94 -7.19
N HIS A 18 -3.56 1.30 -7.53
CA HIS A 18 -3.57 -0.04 -8.12
C HIS A 18 -2.84 -0.08 -9.46
N LEU A 19 -3.09 0.87 -10.37
CA LEU A 19 -2.42 0.96 -11.67
C LEU A 19 -0.91 1.16 -11.52
N ILE A 20 -0.47 2.09 -10.67
CA ILE A 20 0.96 2.35 -10.44
C ILE A 20 1.67 1.10 -9.95
N THR A 21 1.06 0.40 -8.99
CA THR A 21 1.60 -0.83 -8.39
C THR A 21 1.64 -1.97 -9.42
N ARG A 22 0.54 -2.22 -10.12
CA ARG A 22 0.37 -3.33 -11.06
C ARG A 22 1.35 -3.26 -12.24
N PHE A 23 1.64 -2.06 -12.71
CA PHE A 23 2.49 -1.86 -13.89
C PHE A 23 3.90 -1.36 -13.54
N HIS A 24 4.26 -1.31 -12.26
CA HIS A 24 5.56 -0.81 -11.77
C HIS A 24 5.93 0.55 -12.39
N VAL A 25 4.95 1.45 -12.47
CA VAL A 25 5.13 2.76 -13.10
C VAL A 25 6.14 3.56 -12.31
N GLN A 26 7.18 4.02 -12.99
CA GLN A 26 8.26 4.80 -12.38
C GLN A 26 7.74 6.16 -11.87
N ASP A 27 8.27 6.61 -10.73
CA ASP A 27 7.84 7.84 -10.06
C ASP A 27 7.76 9.08 -10.97
N PRO A 28 8.73 9.36 -11.86
CA PRO A 28 8.63 10.54 -12.74
C PRO A 28 7.43 10.46 -13.68
N LEU A 29 7.12 9.26 -14.19
CA LEU A 29 6.00 9.03 -15.09
C LEU A 29 4.67 9.11 -14.33
N ALA A 30 4.58 8.48 -13.16
CA ALA A 30 3.42 8.57 -12.29
C ALA A 30 3.09 10.02 -11.92
N ASN A 31 4.11 10.81 -11.54
CA ASN A 31 3.97 12.23 -11.22
C ASN A 31 3.52 13.06 -12.42
N ALA A 32 3.98 12.74 -13.62
CA ALA A 32 3.51 13.39 -14.84
C ALA A 32 2.03 13.11 -15.10
N PHE A 33 1.59 11.86 -14.91
CA PHE A 33 0.17 11.48 -15.03
C PHE A 33 -0.71 12.16 -13.98
N ILE A 34 -0.28 12.19 -12.72
CA ILE A 34 -0.97 12.91 -11.64
C ILE A 34 -1.19 14.38 -12.03
N ARG A 35 -0.12 15.07 -12.46
CA ARG A 35 -0.20 16.49 -12.85
C ARG A 35 -1.10 16.70 -14.05
N PHE A 36 -1.08 15.78 -15.02
CA PHE A 36 -1.98 15.82 -16.17
C PHE A 36 -3.43 15.67 -15.71
N PHE A 37 -3.75 14.66 -14.91
CA PHE A 37 -5.10 14.39 -14.42
C PHE A 37 -5.64 15.56 -13.59
N ASN A 38 -4.91 15.99 -12.56
CA ASN A 38 -5.34 17.07 -11.67
C ASN A 38 -5.55 18.41 -12.39
N LYS A 39 -4.84 18.63 -13.51
CA LYS A 39 -5.00 19.86 -14.30
C LYS A 39 -6.22 19.82 -15.21
N TYR A 40 -6.61 18.65 -15.72
CA TYR A 40 -7.57 18.54 -16.82
C TYR A 40 -8.83 17.74 -16.49
N SER A 41 -8.93 17.12 -15.31
CA SER A 41 -10.10 16.31 -14.91
C SER A 41 -11.37 17.14 -14.68
N ASN A 42 -11.24 18.44 -14.43
CA ASN A 42 -12.33 19.33 -14.01
C ASN A 42 -13.13 18.79 -12.80
N ARG A 43 -12.45 18.02 -11.93
CA ARG A 43 -13.01 17.42 -10.72
C ARG A 43 -12.21 17.89 -9.51
N ASP A 44 -12.77 18.80 -8.73
CA ASP A 44 -12.16 19.31 -7.49
C ASP A 44 -12.39 18.35 -6.30
N ASP A 45 -13.39 17.49 -6.40
CA ASP A 45 -13.81 16.49 -5.41
C ASP A 45 -13.02 15.17 -5.47
N HIS A 46 -12.43 14.87 -6.63
CA HIS A 46 -11.71 13.61 -6.89
C HIS A 46 -10.29 13.85 -7.42
N LEU A 47 -9.54 14.75 -6.78
CA LEU A 47 -8.15 15.00 -7.14
C LEU A 47 -7.24 13.84 -6.69
N LEU A 48 -6.28 13.49 -7.55
CA LEU A 48 -5.18 12.59 -7.18
C LEU A 48 -4.20 13.29 -6.24
N PRO A 49 -3.41 12.54 -5.44
CA PRO A 49 -2.40 13.13 -4.57
C PRO A 49 -1.41 13.95 -5.39
N SER A 50 -0.82 14.99 -4.81
CA SER A 50 0.04 15.93 -5.56
C SER A 50 1.28 15.27 -6.18
N THR A 51 1.73 14.17 -5.59
CA THR A 51 2.83 13.32 -6.04
C THR A 51 2.56 11.86 -5.68
N LEU A 52 3.24 10.93 -6.35
CA LEU A 52 3.21 9.51 -6.00
C LEU A 52 3.70 9.28 -4.58
N GLN A 53 4.74 9.98 -4.14
CA GLN A 53 5.27 9.86 -2.78
C GLN A 53 4.26 10.30 -1.72
N SER A 54 3.54 11.41 -1.95
CA SER A 54 2.44 11.80 -1.06
C SER A 54 1.30 10.77 -1.08
N GLY A 55 1.10 10.08 -2.20
CA GLY A 55 0.13 9.01 -2.29
C GLY A 55 0.53 7.78 -1.46
N TRP A 56 1.80 7.42 -1.48
CA TRP A 56 2.33 6.36 -0.60
C TRP A 56 2.27 6.76 0.87
N ALA A 57 2.65 7.98 1.21
CA ALA A 57 2.57 8.48 2.59
C ALA A 57 1.15 8.41 3.14
N PHE A 58 0.14 8.72 2.32
CA PHE A 58 -1.26 8.55 2.72
C PHE A 58 -1.63 7.08 2.96
N ILE A 59 -1.19 6.15 2.09
CA ILE A 59 -1.43 4.70 2.30
C ILE A 59 -0.75 4.21 3.58
N GLU A 60 0.44 4.70 3.87
CA GLU A 60 1.17 4.37 5.11
C GLU A 60 0.50 4.96 6.36
N ASP A 61 -0.15 6.11 6.23
CA ASP A 61 -0.88 6.80 7.30
C ASP A 61 -2.31 6.30 7.49
N LEU A 62 -2.88 5.58 6.51
CA LEU A 62 -4.08 4.81 6.73
C LEU A 62 -3.80 3.83 7.87
N ASN A 63 -4.53 4.01 8.98
CA ASN A 63 -4.55 3.11 10.13
C ASN A 63 -5.23 1.78 9.78
N LEU A 64 -4.84 1.19 8.64
CA LEU A 64 -5.14 -0.17 8.25
C LEU A 64 -4.75 -1.05 9.44
N PRO A 65 -5.71 -1.77 10.05
CA PRO A 65 -5.39 -2.64 11.17
C PRO A 65 -4.28 -3.61 10.73
N ASN A 66 -3.17 -3.61 11.49
CA ASN A 66 -1.95 -4.40 11.27
C ASN A 66 -0.91 -3.83 10.27
N PHE A 67 -0.98 -2.55 9.87
CA PHE A 67 0.07 -1.92 9.04
C PHE A 67 1.02 -0.99 9.80
N GLY A 68 0.63 -0.53 11.00
CA GLY A 68 1.41 0.44 11.76
C GLY A 68 2.72 -0.12 12.32
N TRP A 69 3.79 0.68 12.24
CA TRP A 69 5.03 0.43 12.97
C TRP A 69 4.77 0.55 14.48
N ARG A 70 5.20 -0.46 15.23
CA ARG A 70 5.18 -0.46 16.69
C ARG A 70 6.50 0.06 17.23
N LYS A 71 6.45 0.74 18.37
CA LYS A 71 7.64 1.18 19.11
C LYS A 71 7.64 0.54 20.48
N GLU A 72 8.76 -0.05 20.87
CA GLU A 72 8.94 -0.64 22.18
C GLU A 72 10.30 -0.24 22.76
N THR A 73 10.33 0.19 24.02
CA THR A 73 11.59 0.51 24.70
C THR A 73 12.33 -0.79 25.01
N ILE A 74 13.46 -1.01 24.34
CA ILE A 74 14.27 -2.23 24.51
C ILE A 74 15.29 -2.11 25.64
N PHE A 75 15.74 -0.88 25.93
CA PHE A 75 16.79 -0.66 26.91
C PHE A 75 16.77 0.78 27.41
N LYS A 76 17.12 0.99 28.69
CA LYS A 76 17.32 2.34 29.26
C LYS A 76 18.73 2.44 29.85
N TYR A 77 19.45 3.48 29.48
CA TYR A 77 20.82 3.71 29.96
C TYR A 77 21.12 5.20 30.07
N GLU A 78 21.70 5.62 31.20
CA GLU A 78 22.00 7.02 31.52
C GLU A 78 20.80 7.99 31.32
N GLY A 79 19.59 7.52 31.61
CA GLY A 79 18.36 8.31 31.43
C GLY A 79 17.87 8.42 29.99
N LEU A 80 18.57 7.79 29.04
CA LEU A 80 18.13 7.66 27.65
C LEU A 80 17.33 6.37 27.46
N GLU A 81 16.23 6.45 26.71
CA GLU A 81 15.47 5.30 26.26
C GLU A 81 15.85 4.95 24.83
N TYR A 82 16.24 3.70 24.63
CA TYR A 82 16.50 3.13 23.32
C TYR A 82 15.25 2.38 22.88
N MET A 83 14.64 2.85 21.80
CA MET A 83 13.40 2.30 21.24
C MET A 83 13.71 1.44 20.02
N LEU A 84 13.03 0.30 19.93
CA LEU A 84 12.96 -0.51 18.71
C LEU A 84 11.67 -0.15 17.97
N GLU A 85 11.80 0.31 16.73
CA GLU A 85 10.68 0.44 15.80
C GLU A 85 10.60 -0.82 14.95
N PHE A 86 9.47 -1.53 15.01
CA PHE A 86 9.32 -2.82 14.34
C PHE A 86 7.91 -3.07 13.82
N ARG A 87 7.81 -4.04 12.93
CA ARG A 87 6.57 -4.66 12.44
C ARG A 87 6.72 -6.18 12.50
N THR A 88 5.63 -6.92 12.68
CA THR A 88 5.73 -8.38 12.74
C THR A 88 5.85 -8.97 11.33
N VAL A 89 6.42 -10.16 11.25
CA VAL A 89 6.38 -10.96 10.02
C VAL A 89 4.93 -11.24 9.60
N LEU A 90 4.02 -11.42 10.56
CA LEU A 90 2.59 -11.61 10.30
C LEU A 90 1.98 -10.39 9.59
N ASP A 91 2.29 -9.18 10.05
CA ASP A 91 1.88 -7.94 9.38
C ASP A 91 2.41 -7.94 7.94
N GLY A 92 3.69 -8.29 7.74
CA GLY A 92 4.29 -8.50 6.41
C GLY A 92 3.49 -9.43 5.50
N ILE A 93 3.12 -10.59 6.02
CA ILE A 93 2.32 -11.58 5.30
C ILE A 93 0.94 -11.00 4.97
N HIS A 94 0.27 -10.35 5.92
CA HIS A 94 -1.04 -9.73 5.69
C HIS A 94 -0.97 -8.66 4.58
N GLN A 95 0.08 -7.83 4.54
CA GLN A 95 0.26 -6.84 3.46
C GLN A 95 0.38 -7.51 2.09
N LEU A 96 1.19 -8.58 2.00
CA LEU A 96 1.34 -9.34 0.76
C LEU A 96 0.01 -9.98 0.33
N LEU A 97 -0.77 -10.48 1.29
CA LEU A 97 -2.04 -11.18 1.02
C LEU A 97 -3.19 -10.25 0.60
N ILE A 98 -3.18 -8.98 0.99
CA ILE A 98 -4.18 -7.99 0.55
C ILE A 98 -4.01 -7.64 -0.93
N ASN A 99 -2.78 -7.70 -1.45
CA ASN A 99 -2.51 -7.45 -2.84
C ASN A 99 -2.90 -8.67 -3.70
N LYS A 100 -4.12 -8.63 -4.25
CA LYS A 100 -4.70 -9.75 -5.02
C LYS A 100 -3.80 -10.21 -6.18
N SER A 101 -3.19 -9.27 -6.91
CA SER A 101 -2.25 -9.59 -8.00
C SER A 101 -1.01 -10.35 -7.52
N ILE A 102 -0.46 -10.00 -6.36
CA ILE A 102 0.69 -10.70 -5.77
C ILE A 102 0.25 -12.06 -5.23
N THR A 103 -0.92 -12.17 -4.58
CA THR A 103 -1.41 -13.46 -4.08
C THR A 103 -1.65 -14.49 -5.17
N GLU A 104 -2.03 -14.06 -6.38
CA GLU A 104 -2.23 -14.96 -7.51
C GLU A 104 -0.93 -15.67 -7.92
N GLU A 105 0.24 -15.05 -7.71
CA GLU A 105 1.55 -15.67 -7.95
C GLU A 105 1.92 -16.72 -6.89
N PHE A 106 1.36 -16.62 -5.69
CA PHE A 106 1.62 -17.55 -4.58
C PHE A 106 0.68 -18.76 -4.56
N ILE A 107 -0.29 -18.86 -5.48
CA ILE A 107 -1.20 -20.00 -5.55
C ILE A 107 -0.42 -21.23 -6.04
N PHE A 108 -0.10 -22.12 -5.10
CA PHE A 108 0.47 -23.42 -5.40
C PHE A 108 -0.56 -24.29 -6.13
N LYS A 109 -0.44 -24.40 -7.46
CA LYS A 109 -1.25 -25.30 -8.28
C LYS A 109 -0.72 -26.73 -8.18
N TYR A 110 -1.12 -27.44 -7.14
CA TYR A 110 -0.85 -28.86 -7.03
C TYR A 110 -1.52 -29.61 -8.19
N LYS A 111 -0.75 -30.37 -8.97
CA LYS A 111 -1.26 -31.26 -9.99
C LYS A 111 -1.02 -32.69 -9.51
N SER A 112 -2.07 -33.36 -9.02
CA SER A 112 -1.98 -34.79 -8.70
C SER A 112 -1.79 -35.57 -9.98
N SER A 113 -0.71 -36.33 -10.09
CA SER A 113 -0.41 -37.19 -11.23
C SER A 113 -1.24 -38.49 -11.28
N PHE A 114 -2.50 -38.45 -10.85
CA PHE A 114 -3.38 -39.63 -10.76
C PHE A 114 -4.47 -39.70 -11.84
N ASP A 115 -4.40 -38.85 -12.86
CA ASP A 115 -5.25 -38.99 -14.04
C ASP A 115 -4.48 -39.74 -15.14
N ASN A 116 -4.64 -41.07 -15.13
CA ASN A 116 -4.37 -41.98 -16.25
C ASN A 116 -5.53 -41.94 -17.25
#